data_AF-X0UIB9-F1
#
_entry.id   AF-X0UIB9-F1
#
_cell.length_a   1.000
_cell.length_b   1.000
_cell.length_c   1.000
_cell.angle_alpha   90.00
_cell.angle_beta   90.00
_cell.angle_gamma   90.00
#
_symmetry.space_group_name_H-M   'P 1'
#
loop_
_entity.id
_entity.type
_entity.pdbx_description
1 polymer ?
#
loop_
_entity_poly.entity_id
_entity_poly.type
_entity_poly.pdbx_seq_one_letter_code
_entity_poly.pdbx_strand_id
1 'polypeptide(L)'
;MTNLPDILVQDLERKWAEFKHSSATDKIDLPKDRQILKALQRVFAFSDFVAKSCTRSPALLSDLIRSGDLQGRYSKNDYDQKLKKALVDVKDEAALIHILRTYRRREMTRIAFRDLAGWNNLSETVTDLSGLADACLEHATAVLYGWLSQKLGAPTAEDGSCQQLIILGLGKLGARELNFSSD
;
A
#
# COMPACT_ATOMS: atom_id res chain seq x y z
N MET A 1 13.23 -23.97 -5.44
CA MET A 1 13.86 -22.66 -5.74
C MET A 1 15.16 -22.97 -6.45
N THR A 2 15.07 -23.60 -7.61
CA THR A 2 16.20 -24.24 -8.28
C THR A 2 16.32 -23.52 -9.62
N ASN A 3 17.42 -22.77 -9.79
CA ASN A 3 17.75 -21.74 -10.82
C ASN A 3 17.53 -20.27 -10.44
N LEU A 4 17.98 -19.84 -9.25
CA LEU A 4 18.38 -18.43 -9.08
C LEU A 4 19.89 -18.31 -9.35
N PRO A 5 20.35 -17.30 -10.12
CA PRO A 5 21.77 -16.98 -10.21
C PRO A 5 22.39 -16.72 -8.83
N ASP A 6 23.66 -17.07 -8.64
CA ASP A 6 24.35 -16.98 -7.35
C ASP A 6 24.26 -15.58 -6.72
N ILE A 7 24.31 -14.53 -7.55
CA ILE A 7 24.18 -13.14 -7.09
C ILE A 7 22.82 -12.87 -6.40
N LEU A 8 21.74 -13.45 -6.91
CA LEU A 8 20.41 -13.31 -6.31
C LEU A 8 20.26 -14.19 -5.06
N VAL A 9 20.98 -15.33 -5.01
CA VAL A 9 21.00 -16.18 -3.80
C VAL A 9 21.69 -15.44 -2.66
N GLN A 10 22.88 -14.88 -2.90
CA GLN A 10 23.63 -14.12 -1.88
C GLN A 10 22.85 -12.89 -1.40
N ASP A 11 22.23 -12.17 -2.32
CA ASP A 11 21.41 -11.00 -1.99
C ASP A 11 20.15 -11.38 -1.20
N LEU A 12 19.47 -12.47 -1.58
CA LEU A 12 18.35 -13.03 -0.81
C LEU A 12 18.77 -13.43 0.61
N GLU A 13 19.90 -14.12 0.77
CA GLU A 13 20.41 -14.54 2.07
C GLU A 13 20.64 -13.34 2.99
N ARG A 14 21.26 -12.27 2.47
CA ARG A 14 21.44 -11.00 3.19
C ARG A 14 20.10 -10.39 3.61
N LYS A 15 19.20 -10.15 2.64
CA LYS A 15 17.86 -9.57 2.90
C LYS A 15 17.06 -10.40 3.92
N TRP A 16 17.16 -11.71 3.82
CA TRP A 16 16.49 -12.65 4.72
C TRP A 16 17.07 -12.59 6.14
N ALA A 17 18.39 -12.50 6.28
CA ALA A 17 19.05 -12.34 7.58
C ALA A 17 18.65 -11.03 8.26
N GLU A 18 18.64 -9.91 7.52
CA GLU A 18 18.20 -8.60 8.01
C GLU A 18 16.74 -8.63 8.47
N PHE A 19 15.85 -9.20 7.65
CA PHE A 19 14.43 -9.34 7.99
C PHE A 19 14.21 -10.19 9.24
N LYS A 20 14.91 -11.33 9.37
CA LYS A 20 14.83 -12.18 10.58
C LYS A 20 15.31 -11.44 11.82
N HIS A 21 16.41 -10.70 11.71
CA HIS A 21 16.94 -9.92 12.83
C HIS A 21 15.94 -8.85 13.27
N SER A 22 15.40 -8.07 12.34
CA SER A 22 14.38 -7.06 12.66
C SER A 22 13.10 -7.69 13.24
N SER A 23 12.63 -8.81 12.68
CA SER A 23 11.46 -9.52 13.19
C SER A 23 11.67 -9.99 14.65
N ALA A 24 12.87 -10.49 14.98
CA ALA A 24 13.20 -10.89 16.34
C ALA A 24 13.24 -9.69 17.30
N THR A 25 13.83 -8.56 16.89
CA THR A 25 13.87 -7.31 17.67
C THR A 25 12.46 -6.80 17.98
N ASP A 26 11.56 -6.85 17.00
CA ASP A 26 10.17 -6.40 17.13
C ASP A 26 9.24 -7.48 17.73
N LYS A 27 9.78 -8.65 18.10
CA LYS A 27 9.03 -9.81 18.62
C LYS A 27 7.90 -10.26 17.69
N ILE A 28 8.13 -10.18 16.38
CA ILE A 28 7.21 -10.64 15.35
C ILE A 28 7.61 -12.04 14.90
N ASP A 29 6.69 -12.99 15.07
CA ASP A 29 6.87 -14.34 14.58
C ASP A 29 6.91 -14.37 13.04
N LEU A 30 7.85 -15.15 12.50
CA LEU A 30 7.90 -15.43 11.07
C LEU A 30 6.68 -16.26 10.63
N PRO A 31 6.23 -16.12 9.36
CA PRO A 31 5.13 -16.93 8.86
C PRO A 31 5.42 -18.42 8.99
N LYS A 32 4.48 -19.19 9.55
CA LYS A 32 4.62 -20.66 9.69
C LYS A 32 4.19 -21.41 8.43
N ASP A 33 3.35 -20.78 7.62
CA ASP A 33 2.85 -21.34 6.36
C ASP A 33 4.00 -21.49 5.35
N ARG A 34 4.23 -22.72 4.90
CA ARG A 34 5.31 -23.07 3.96
C ARG A 34 5.13 -22.42 2.58
N GLN A 35 3.90 -22.24 2.11
CA GLN A 35 3.61 -21.59 0.84
C GLN A 35 3.92 -20.09 0.94
N ILE A 36 3.51 -19.44 2.03
CA ILE A 36 3.80 -18.03 2.27
C ILE A 36 5.31 -17.80 2.41
N LEU A 37 6.03 -18.65 3.16
CA LEU A 37 7.49 -18.54 3.28
C LEU A 37 8.21 -18.67 1.93
N LYS A 38 7.80 -19.62 1.09
CA LYS A 38 8.37 -19.79 -0.25
C LYS A 38 8.09 -18.58 -1.13
N ALA A 39 6.86 -18.05 -1.10
CA ALA A 39 6.50 -16.86 -1.84
C ALA A 39 7.31 -15.64 -1.36
N LEU A 40 7.43 -15.46 -0.04
CA LEU A 40 8.17 -14.36 0.56
C LEU A 40 9.66 -14.38 0.17
N GLN A 41 10.31 -15.53 0.25
CA GLN A 41 11.71 -15.69 -0.19
C GLN A 41 11.87 -15.42 -1.69
N ARG A 42 10.93 -15.89 -2.52
CA ARG A 42 10.91 -15.55 -3.95
C ARG A 42 10.79 -14.05 -4.16
N VAL A 43 9.83 -13.40 -3.50
CA VAL A 43 9.59 -11.96 -3.64
C VAL A 43 10.80 -11.14 -3.17
N PHE A 44 11.45 -11.53 -2.08
CA PHE A 44 12.65 -10.84 -1.58
C PHE A 44 13.83 -10.93 -2.55
N ALA A 45 13.96 -12.06 -3.26
CA ALA A 45 14.98 -12.21 -4.30
C ALA A 45 14.78 -11.24 -5.47
N PHE A 46 13.55 -10.81 -5.74
CA PHE A 46 13.21 -9.96 -6.89
C PHE A 46 12.83 -8.52 -6.53
N SER A 47 12.64 -8.18 -5.25
CA SER A 47 12.22 -6.84 -4.82
C SER A 47 12.92 -6.35 -3.57
N ASP A 48 13.84 -5.41 -3.78
CA ASP A 48 14.41 -4.58 -2.72
C ASP A 48 13.35 -3.80 -1.96
N PHE A 49 12.34 -3.29 -2.68
CA PHE A 49 11.28 -2.49 -2.07
C PHE A 49 10.48 -3.30 -1.05
N VAL A 50 10.05 -4.52 -1.40
CA VAL A 50 9.30 -5.39 -0.50
C VAL A 50 10.19 -5.85 0.66
N ALA A 51 11.43 -6.27 0.37
CA ALA A 51 12.39 -6.69 1.41
C ALA A 51 12.63 -5.56 2.42
N LYS A 52 12.98 -4.35 1.97
CA LYS A 52 13.22 -3.19 2.83
C LYS A 52 11.96 -2.77 3.59
N SER A 53 10.78 -2.83 2.98
CA SER A 53 9.52 -2.49 3.64
C SER A 53 9.18 -3.47 4.77
N CYS A 54 9.36 -4.77 4.55
CA CYS A 54 9.15 -5.80 5.56
C CYS A 54 10.23 -5.78 6.66
N THR A 55 11.49 -5.50 6.32
CA THR A 55 12.57 -5.35 7.31
C THR A 55 12.40 -4.08 8.13
N ARG A 56 11.95 -2.97 7.54
CA ARG A 56 11.72 -1.73 8.29
C ARG A 56 10.51 -1.81 9.22
N SER A 57 9.52 -2.63 8.87
CA SER A 57 8.32 -2.84 9.68
C SER A 57 7.82 -4.28 9.52
N PRO A 58 8.36 -5.23 10.30
CA PRO A 58 7.93 -6.63 10.27
C PRO A 58 6.44 -6.81 10.57
N ALA A 59 5.89 -5.93 11.43
CA ALA A 59 4.47 -5.89 11.75
C ALA A 59 3.58 -5.69 10.52
N LEU A 60 4.04 -4.98 9.48
CA LEU A 60 3.30 -4.78 8.23
C LEU A 60 3.01 -6.13 7.54
N LEU A 61 4.01 -6.98 7.40
CA LEU A 61 3.85 -8.29 6.76
C LEU A 61 3.00 -9.22 7.62
N SER A 62 3.24 -9.23 8.93
CA SER A 62 2.45 -10.02 9.88
C SER A 62 0.96 -9.63 9.84
N ASP A 63 0.67 -8.33 9.77
CA ASP A 63 -0.70 -7.83 9.64
C ASP A 63 -1.35 -8.25 8.32
N LEU A 64 -0.66 -8.10 7.18
CA LEU A 64 -1.16 -8.53 5.87
C LEU A 64 -1.51 -10.02 5.82
N ILE A 65 -0.71 -10.86 6.49
CA ILE A 65 -0.97 -12.30 6.57
C ILE A 65 -2.15 -12.58 7.49
N ARG A 66 -2.15 -12.01 8.70
CA ARG A 66 -3.17 -12.25 9.72
C ARG A 66 -4.56 -11.76 9.29
N SER A 67 -4.64 -10.63 8.60
CA SER A 67 -5.91 -10.11 8.09
C SER A 67 -6.44 -10.88 6.88
N GLY A 68 -5.62 -11.74 6.27
CA GLY A 68 -5.92 -12.40 5.00
C GLY A 68 -5.72 -11.51 3.77
N ASP A 69 -5.36 -10.23 3.94
CA ASP A 69 -5.24 -9.29 2.83
C ASP A 69 -4.14 -9.69 1.84
N LEU A 70 -3.05 -10.30 2.31
CA LEU A 70 -1.95 -10.71 1.43
C LEU A 70 -2.45 -11.68 0.34
N GLN A 71 -3.37 -12.58 0.69
CA GLN A 71 -3.91 -13.61 -0.19
C GLN A 71 -5.27 -13.24 -0.79
N GLY A 72 -6.03 -12.34 -0.16
CA GLY A 72 -7.31 -11.84 -0.66
C GLY A 72 -7.18 -10.96 -1.90
N ARG A 73 -8.09 -11.12 -2.86
CA ARG A 73 -8.30 -10.15 -3.94
C ARG A 73 -9.21 -9.04 -3.44
N TYR A 74 -8.84 -7.80 -3.73
CA TYR A 74 -9.66 -6.66 -3.36
C TYR A 74 -10.73 -6.43 -4.44
N SER A 75 -11.94 -6.12 -3.97
CA SER A 75 -13.02 -5.55 -4.75
C SER A 75 -12.78 -4.06 -4.99
N LYS A 76 -13.59 -3.46 -5.85
CA LYS A 76 -13.49 -2.03 -6.22
C LYS A 76 -13.49 -1.08 -5.01
N ASN A 77 -14.15 -1.44 -3.91
CA ASN A 77 -14.37 -0.56 -2.76
C ASN A 77 -13.46 -0.88 -1.56
N ASP A 78 -12.62 -1.92 -1.64
CA ASP A 78 -11.80 -2.32 -0.48
C ASP A 78 -10.77 -1.26 -0.09
N TYR A 79 -10.16 -0.58 -1.07
CA TYR A 79 -9.21 0.51 -0.81
C TYR A 79 -9.90 1.68 -0.10
N ASP A 80 -11.07 2.10 -0.57
CA ASP A 80 -11.90 3.13 0.08
C ASP A 80 -12.24 2.73 1.52
N GLN A 81 -12.87 1.57 1.71
CA GLN A 81 -13.34 1.15 3.03
C GLN A 81 -12.19 1.01 4.05
N LYS A 82 -11.05 0.44 3.63
CA LYS A 82 -9.89 0.27 4.51
C LYS A 82 -9.23 1.60 4.84
N LEU A 83 -9.08 2.50 3.87
CA LEU A 83 -8.47 3.81 4.13
C LEU A 83 -9.40 4.72 4.94
N LYS A 84 -10.70 4.74 4.63
CA LYS A 84 -11.72 5.40 5.45
C LYS A 84 -11.66 4.97 6.90
N LYS A 85 -11.54 3.66 7.16
CA LYS A 85 -11.39 3.12 8.52
C LYS A 85 -10.10 3.60 9.19
N ALA A 86 -9.00 3.68 8.45
CA ALA A 86 -7.72 4.17 8.99
C ALA A 86 -7.74 5.67 9.33
N LEU A 87 -8.64 6.44 8.72
CA LEU A 87 -8.72 7.90 8.88
C LEU A 87 -9.82 8.38 9.83
N VAL A 88 -10.62 7.49 10.43
CA VAL A 88 -11.79 7.85 11.27
C VAL A 88 -11.44 8.88 12.35
N ASP A 89 -10.30 8.73 13.02
CA ASP A 89 -9.91 9.56 14.16
C ASP A 89 -8.80 10.57 13.85
N VAL A 90 -8.50 10.82 12.57
CA VAL A 90 -7.46 11.77 12.20
C VAL A 90 -7.84 13.19 12.61
N LYS A 91 -6.96 13.88 13.35
CA LYS A 91 -7.23 15.22 13.92
C LYS A 91 -6.39 16.34 13.32
N ASP A 92 -5.24 16.00 12.73
CA ASP A 92 -4.30 16.98 12.21
C ASP A 92 -3.58 16.47 10.96
N GLU A 93 -2.98 17.41 10.23
CA GLU A 93 -2.31 17.18 8.97
C GLU A 93 -1.10 16.25 9.10
N ALA A 94 -0.37 16.32 10.22
CA ALA A 94 0.78 15.45 10.45
C ALA A 94 0.36 13.98 10.59
N ALA A 95 -0.73 13.73 11.32
CA ALA A 95 -1.34 12.41 11.45
C ALA A 95 -1.90 11.91 10.11
N LEU A 96 -2.57 12.78 9.35
CA LEU A 96 -3.08 12.44 8.00
C LEU A 96 -1.95 11.98 7.08
N ILE A 97 -0.88 12.78 6.98
CA ILE A 97 0.29 12.47 6.16
C ILE A 97 0.93 11.15 6.61
N HIS A 98 1.05 10.94 7.92
CA HIS A 98 1.62 9.71 8.47
C HIS A 98 0.78 8.48 8.09
N ILE A 99 -0.55 8.54 8.30
CA ILE A 99 -1.46 7.45 8.00
C ILE A 99 -1.45 7.13 6.50
N LEU A 100 -1.55 8.14 5.63
CA LEU A 100 -1.51 7.95 4.17
C LEU A 100 -0.20 7.31 3.70
N ARG A 101 0.95 7.75 4.24
CA ARG A 101 2.26 7.16 3.91
C ARG A 101 2.38 5.71 4.37
N THR A 102 1.89 5.40 5.57
CA THR A 102 1.91 4.04 6.12
C THR A 102 0.95 3.13 5.34
N TYR A 103 -0.25 3.60 5.04
CA TYR A 103 -1.23 2.89 4.21
C TYR A 103 -0.70 2.62 2.81
N ARG A 104 -0.19 3.65 2.11
CA ARG A 104 0.43 3.50 0.79
C ARG A 104 1.56 2.47 0.83
N ARG A 105 2.46 2.51 1.82
CA ARG A 105 3.55 1.51 1.93
C ARG A 105 3.01 0.10 2.12
N ARG A 106 2.01 -0.09 2.99
CA ARG A 106 1.35 -1.38 3.24
C ARG A 106 0.77 -1.94 1.95
N GLU A 107 -0.05 -1.17 1.26
CA GLU A 107 -0.73 -1.64 0.05
C GLU A 107 0.24 -1.81 -1.12
N MET A 108 1.21 -0.91 -1.33
CA MET A 108 2.25 -1.10 -2.34
C MET A 108 3.05 -2.38 -2.09
N THR A 109 3.35 -2.70 -0.83
CA THR A 109 4.04 -3.95 -0.45
C THR A 109 3.16 -5.15 -0.79
N ARG A 110 1.87 -5.11 -0.46
CA ARG A 110 0.90 -6.16 -0.79
C ARG A 110 0.82 -6.39 -2.30
N ILE A 111 0.64 -5.31 -3.09
CA ILE A 111 0.48 -5.39 -4.54
C ILE A 111 1.75 -5.96 -5.19
N ALA A 112 2.93 -5.42 -4.84
CA ALA A 112 4.21 -5.92 -5.35
C ALA A 112 4.48 -7.37 -4.96
N PHE A 113 4.11 -7.75 -3.73
CA PHE A 113 4.22 -9.14 -3.28
C PHE A 113 3.37 -10.06 -4.15
N ARG A 114 2.08 -9.74 -4.33
CA ARG A 114 1.15 -10.56 -5.10
C ARG A 114 1.56 -10.69 -6.56
N ASP A 115 2.05 -9.62 -7.17
CA ASP A 115 2.57 -9.60 -8.53
C ASP A 115 3.77 -10.54 -8.68
N LEU A 116 4.81 -10.38 -7.85
CA LEU A 116 6.04 -11.18 -7.91
C LEU A 116 5.88 -12.63 -7.46
N ALA A 117 4.89 -12.90 -6.60
CA ALA A 117 4.48 -14.25 -6.22
C ALA A 117 3.65 -14.95 -7.32
N GLY A 118 3.23 -14.23 -8.36
CA GLY A 118 2.37 -14.75 -9.44
C GLY A 118 0.92 -14.97 -9.00
N TRP A 119 0.45 -14.24 -7.99
CA TRP A 119 -0.91 -14.34 -7.44
C TRP A 119 -1.88 -13.34 -8.08
N ASN A 120 -1.33 -12.30 -8.72
CA ASN A 120 -2.06 -11.36 -9.57
C ASN A 120 -1.55 -11.47 -11.02
N ASN A 121 -2.44 -11.19 -11.98
CA ASN A 121 -2.05 -10.88 -13.35
C ASN A 121 -1.82 -9.37 -13.53
N LEU A 122 -1.25 -8.96 -14.68
CA LEU A 122 -0.92 -7.55 -14.96
C LEU A 122 -2.13 -6.61 -14.82
N SER A 123 -3.31 -7.01 -15.32
CA SER A 123 -4.51 -6.18 -15.25
C SER A 123 -4.98 -5.99 -13.80
N GLU A 124 -4.89 -7.04 -12.98
CA GLU A 124 -5.18 -6.95 -11.54
C GLU A 124 -4.18 -6.04 -10.82
N THR A 125 -2.88 -6.18 -11.09
CA THR A 125 -1.83 -5.33 -10.51
C THR A 125 -2.04 -3.85 -10.84
N VAL A 126 -2.33 -3.55 -12.11
CA VAL A 126 -2.58 -2.19 -12.59
C VAL A 126 -3.86 -1.60 -11.97
N THR A 127 -4.93 -2.40 -11.88
CA THR A 127 -6.18 -2.00 -11.24
C THR A 127 -5.98 -1.70 -9.75
N ASP A 128 -5.20 -2.53 -9.05
CA ASP A 128 -4.86 -2.34 -7.64
C ASP A 128 -4.06 -1.04 -7.41
N LEU A 129 -3.09 -0.75 -8.29
CA LEU A 129 -2.29 0.48 -8.22
C LEU A 129 -3.13 1.74 -8.44
N SER A 130 -4.00 1.73 -9.46
CA SER A 130 -4.92 2.84 -9.71
C SER A 130 -5.96 2.99 -8.59
N GLY A 131 -6.53 1.88 -8.10
CA GLY A 131 -7.48 1.92 -6.98
C GLY A 131 -6.88 2.45 -5.68
N LEU A 132 -5.62 2.12 -5.40
CA LEU A 132 -4.89 2.70 -4.27
C LEU A 132 -4.71 4.22 -4.42
N ALA A 133 -4.31 4.68 -5.60
CA ALA A 133 -4.12 6.11 -5.88
C ALA A 133 -5.43 6.89 -5.78
N ASP A 134 -6.51 6.38 -6.39
CA ASP A 134 -7.86 6.94 -6.34
C ASP A 134 -8.30 7.13 -4.88
N ALA A 135 -8.21 6.07 -4.06
CA ALA A 135 -8.61 6.13 -2.65
C ALA A 135 -7.76 7.12 -1.84
N CYS A 136 -6.45 7.18 -2.07
CA CYS A 136 -5.58 8.12 -1.37
C CYS A 136 -5.93 9.57 -1.69
N LEU A 137 -6.19 9.88 -2.97
CA LEU A 137 -6.58 11.22 -3.41
C LEU A 137 -7.95 11.61 -2.83
N GLU A 138 -8.95 10.75 -3.00
CA GLU A 138 -10.32 11.01 -2.55
C GLU A 138 -10.37 11.29 -1.04
N HIS A 139 -9.77 10.43 -0.23
CA HIS A 139 -9.83 10.59 1.22
C HIS A 139 -8.95 11.73 1.75
N ALA A 140 -7.76 11.94 1.19
CA ALA A 140 -6.94 13.08 1.60
C ALA A 140 -7.65 14.40 1.32
N THR A 141 -8.24 14.53 0.13
CA THR A 141 -8.98 15.72 -0.28
C THR A 141 -10.24 15.93 0.56
N ALA A 142 -11.00 14.87 0.85
CA ALA A 142 -12.19 14.96 1.69
C ALA A 142 -11.87 15.46 3.11
N VAL A 143 -10.80 14.92 3.73
CA VAL A 143 -10.36 15.35 5.07
C VAL A 143 -9.92 16.82 5.07
N LEU A 144 -9.04 17.19 4.14
CA LEU A 144 -8.51 18.55 4.06
C LEU A 144 -9.59 19.58 3.72
N TYR A 145 -10.49 19.26 2.79
CA TYR A 145 -11.64 20.10 2.46
C TYR A 145 -12.55 20.31 3.67
N GLY A 146 -12.81 19.25 4.46
CA GLY A 146 -13.57 19.35 5.70
C GLY A 146 -12.94 20.30 6.72
N TRP A 147 -11.64 20.16 6.99
CA TRP A 147 -10.92 21.03 7.93
C TRP A 147 -10.85 22.49 7.45
N LEU A 148 -10.57 22.72 6.17
CA LEU A 148 -10.52 24.06 5.61
C LEU A 148 -11.89 24.73 5.63
N SER A 149 -12.95 23.99 5.31
CA SER A 149 -14.31 24.50 5.34
C SER A 149 -14.75 24.88 6.77
N GLN A 150 -14.34 24.11 7.78
CA GLN A 150 -14.60 24.47 9.18
C GLN A 150 -13.85 25.74 9.62
N LYS A 151 -12.65 25.95 9.10
CA LYS A 151 -11.80 27.10 9.48
C LYS A 151 -12.13 28.38 8.71
N LEU A 152 -12.45 28.27 7.42
CA LEU A 152 -12.54 29.39 6.48
C LEU A 152 -13.96 29.59 5.92
N GLY A 153 -14.88 28.67 6.19
CA GLY A 153 -16.17 28.58 5.52
C GLY A 153 -16.13 27.69 4.28
N ALA A 154 -17.26 27.07 3.95
CA ALA A 154 -17.39 26.28 2.72
C ALA A 154 -17.41 27.21 1.50
N PRO A 155 -16.69 26.89 0.41
CA PRO A 155 -16.76 27.64 -0.84
C PRO A 155 -18.19 27.65 -1.40
N THR A 156 -18.69 28.82 -1.80
CA THR A 156 -20.01 28.99 -2.41
C THR A 156 -19.92 29.82 -3.69
N ALA A 157 -20.82 29.57 -4.64
CA ALA A 157 -21.01 30.45 -5.79
C ALA A 157 -21.81 31.71 -5.40
N GLU A 158 -21.99 32.63 -6.36
CA GLU A 158 -22.74 33.88 -6.16
C GLU A 158 -24.20 33.63 -5.73
N ASP A 159 -24.80 32.51 -6.15
CA ASP A 159 -26.15 32.11 -5.78
C ASP A 159 -26.26 31.40 -4.41
N GLY A 160 -25.13 31.24 -3.70
CA GLY A 160 -25.05 30.56 -2.42
C GLY A 160 -24.94 29.03 -2.50
N SER A 161 -24.90 28.44 -3.70
CA SER A 161 -24.70 27.00 -3.86
C SER A 161 -23.29 26.57 -3.43
N CYS A 162 -23.18 25.44 -2.70
CA CYS A 162 -21.89 24.90 -2.27
C CYS A 162 -21.05 24.44 -3.48
N GLN A 163 -19.77 24.80 -3.46
CA GLN A 163 -18.80 24.43 -4.49
C GLN A 163 -17.85 23.35 -3.97
N GLN A 164 -17.49 22.41 -4.84
CA GLN A 164 -16.60 21.30 -4.52
C GLN A 164 -15.29 21.40 -5.29
N LEU A 165 -14.21 20.93 -4.67
CA LEU A 165 -12.95 20.73 -5.36
C LEU A 165 -13.04 19.49 -6.26
N ILE A 166 -12.70 19.66 -7.53
CA ILE A 166 -12.64 18.56 -8.51
C ILE A 166 -11.18 18.26 -8.82
N ILE A 167 -10.83 16.97 -8.81
CA ILE A 167 -9.52 16.46 -9.21
C ILE A 167 -9.71 15.65 -10.50
N LEU A 168 -9.00 16.05 -11.56
CA LEU A 168 -8.99 15.33 -12.82
C LEU A 168 -7.68 14.56 -12.95
N GLY A 169 -7.76 13.24 -12.87
CA GLY A 169 -6.62 12.36 -13.16
C GLY A 169 -6.31 12.38 -14.66
N LEU A 170 -5.10 12.77 -15.03
CA LEU A 170 -4.62 12.77 -16.41
C LEU A 170 -3.64 11.62 -16.65
N GLY A 171 -3.37 11.32 -17.92
CA GLY A 171 -2.44 10.26 -18.31
C GLY A 171 -2.83 8.89 -17.75
N LYS A 172 -1.85 8.17 -17.19
CA LYS A 172 -2.05 6.81 -16.66
C LYS A 172 -3.04 6.73 -15.51
N LEU A 173 -3.10 7.76 -14.65
CA LEU A 173 -4.08 7.81 -13.58
C LEU A 173 -5.49 7.90 -14.18
N GLY A 174 -5.70 8.82 -15.12
CA GLY A 174 -6.99 8.99 -15.81
C GLY A 174 -7.44 7.78 -16.60
N ALA A 175 -6.49 7.07 -17.22
CA ALA A 175 -6.74 5.81 -17.94
C ALA A 175 -6.78 4.56 -17.03
N ARG A 176 -6.59 4.73 -15.71
CA ARG A 176 -6.56 3.65 -14.70
C ARG A 176 -5.54 2.55 -15.04
N GLU A 177 -4.38 3.00 -15.50
CA GLU A 177 -3.27 2.16 -15.95
C GLU A 177 -1.95 2.44 -15.20
N LEU A 178 -2.04 2.78 -13.91
CA LEU A 178 -0.86 3.09 -13.11
C LEU A 178 0.09 1.90 -13.02
N ASN A 179 1.38 2.21 -12.97
CA ASN A 179 2.45 1.26 -12.72
C ASN A 179 3.25 1.66 -11.45
N PHE A 180 4.13 0.78 -10.96
CA PHE A 180 4.88 1.01 -9.71
C PHE A 180 5.77 2.26 -9.71
N SER A 181 6.15 2.77 -10.90
CA SER A 181 7.03 3.92 -11.08
C SER A 181 6.25 5.18 -11.50
N SER A 182 4.93 5.18 -11.38
CA SER A 182 4.12 6.36 -11.69
C SER A 182 4.24 7.41 -10.59
N ASP A 183 4.18 8.67 -11.01
CA ASP A 183 4.24 9.85 -10.13
C ASP A 183 3.06 9.89 -9.13
#